data_AF-A0A239P389-F1
#
_entry.id   AF-A0A239P389-F1
#
_cell.length_a   1.000
_cell.length_b   1.000
_cell.length_c   1.000
_cell.angle_alpha   90.00
_cell.angle_beta   90.00
_cell.angle_gamma   90.00
#
_symmetry.space_group_name_H-M   'P 1'
#
loop_
_entity.id
_entity.type
_entity.pdbx_description
1 polymer ?
#
loop_
_entity_poly.entity_id
_entity_poly.type
_entity_poly.pdbx_seq_one_letter_code
_entity_poly.pdbx_strand_id
1 'polypeptide(L)'
;MGLEKLADDVLLIAGELVANAVQHAPADREIRVRFTREASAVVPAVWDSSDAMPVVRPVVELALDDVVPDAQALDAEHNDGTGGWGLPLVQALSSCCGVSGTKPHGKWVWAKVAT
;
A
#
# COMPACT_ATOMS: atom_id res chain seq x y z
N MET A 1 -18.85 7.00 14.75
CA MET A 1 -17.77 8.00 14.68
C MET A 1 -16.37 7.38 14.76
N GLY A 2 -15.88 6.89 15.91
CA GLY A 2 -14.49 6.36 15.99
C GLY A 2 -14.26 5.03 15.24
N LEU A 3 -15.20 4.09 15.33
CA LEU A 3 -15.07 2.76 14.73
C LEU A 3 -15.23 2.76 13.20
N GLU A 4 -16.08 3.63 12.66
CA GLU A 4 -16.28 3.79 11.22
C GLU A 4 -15.02 4.35 10.57
N LYS A 5 -14.44 5.42 11.14
CA LYS A 5 -13.17 5.96 10.68
C LYS A 5 -12.05 4.93 10.71
N LEU A 6 -11.95 4.15 11.79
CA LEU A 6 -10.99 3.05 11.87
C LEU A 6 -11.20 2.03 10.75
N ALA A 7 -12.44 1.67 10.45
CA ALA A 7 -12.74 0.74 9.37
C ALA A 7 -12.35 1.31 8.00
N ASP A 8 -12.60 2.60 7.76
CA ASP A 8 -12.21 3.30 6.53
C ASP A 8 -10.69 3.36 6.38
N ASP A 9 -9.96 3.73 7.44
CA ASP A 9 -8.49 3.78 7.47
C ASP A 9 -7.90 2.37 7.20
N VAL A 10 -8.46 1.34 7.84
CA VAL A 10 -8.04 -0.06 7.64
C VAL A 10 -8.35 -0.55 6.23
N LEU A 11 -9.51 -0.21 5.67
CA LEU A 11 -9.91 -0.60 4.32
C LEU A 11 -8.98 0.04 3.28
N LEU A 12 -8.69 1.33 3.43
CA LEU A 12 -7.80 2.07 2.56
C LEU A 12 -6.38 1.50 2.59
N ILE A 13 -5.83 1.28 3.79
CA ILE A 13 -4.52 0.64 3.98
C ILE A 13 -4.50 -0.74 3.34
N ALA A 14 -5.50 -1.59 3.60
CA ALA A 14 -5.55 -2.94 3.04
C ALA A 14 -5.62 -2.91 1.51
N GLY A 15 -6.38 -1.98 0.92
CA GLY A 15 -6.46 -1.76 -0.52
C GLY A 15 -5.10 -1.44 -1.13
N GLU A 16 -4.37 -0.48 -0.55
CA GLU A 16 -3.02 -0.11 -1.02
C GLU A 16 -2.02 -1.27 -0.90
N LEU A 17 -2.07 -2.02 0.20
CA LEU A 17 -1.21 -3.18 0.39
C LEU A 17 -1.52 -4.31 -0.61
N VAL A 18 -2.79 -4.56 -0.91
CA VAL A 18 -3.21 -5.54 -1.93
C VAL A 18 -2.82 -5.08 -3.33
N ALA A 19 -3.00 -3.80 -3.67
CA ALA A 19 -2.59 -3.26 -4.96
C ALA A 19 -1.07 -3.44 -5.18
N ASN A 20 -0.26 -3.12 -4.17
CA ASN A 20 1.18 -3.37 -4.20
C ASN A 20 1.51 -4.87 -4.38
N ALA A 21 0.82 -5.75 -3.65
CA ALA A 21 1.01 -7.19 -3.78
C ALA A 21 0.68 -7.68 -5.20
N VAL A 22 -0.45 -7.26 -5.78
CA VAL A 22 -0.86 -7.62 -7.14
C VAL A 22 0.14 -7.13 -8.19
N GLN A 23 0.69 -5.92 -8.02
CA GLN A 23 1.65 -5.35 -8.96
C GLN A 23 3.01 -6.08 -8.93
N HIS A 24 3.42 -6.63 -7.78
CA HIS A 24 4.76 -7.18 -7.58
C HIS A 24 4.81 -8.71 -7.44
N ALA A 25 3.69 -9.37 -7.19
CA ALA A 25 3.60 -10.82 -7.15
C ALA A 25 3.52 -11.41 -8.57
N PRO A 26 4.11 -12.59 -8.80
CA PRO A 26 3.81 -13.38 -9.99
C PRO A 26 2.31 -13.64 -10.11
N ALA A 27 1.75 -13.50 -11.31
CA ALA A 27 0.31 -13.59 -11.57
C ALA A 27 -0.31 -14.97 -11.25
N ASP A 28 0.51 -16.02 -11.10
CA ASP A 28 0.10 -17.40 -10.82
C ASP A 28 0.19 -17.78 -9.33
N ARG A 29 0.50 -16.81 -8.45
CA ARG A 29 0.70 -17.05 -7.01
C ARG A 29 -0.41 -16.42 -6.18
N GLU A 30 -0.69 -17.04 -5.04
CA GLU A 30 -1.70 -16.55 -4.10
C GLU A 30 -1.25 -15.25 -3.39
N ILE A 31 -2.21 -14.41 -3.06
CA ILE A 31 -2.07 -13.30 -2.11
C ILE A 31 -2.89 -13.66 -0.87
N ARG A 32 -2.36 -13.41 0.32
CA ARG A 32 -3.08 -13.68 1.58
C ARG A 32 -3.26 -12.41 2.37
N VAL A 33 -4.48 -12.17 2.84
CA VAL A 33 -4.80 -11.02 3.68
C VAL A 33 -5.13 -11.50 5.09
N ARG A 34 -4.56 -10.85 6.09
CA ARG A 34 -4.79 -11.13 7.50
C ARG A 34 -5.08 -9.85 8.25
N PHE A 35 -6.11 -9.86 9.08
CA PHE A 35 -6.39 -8.81 10.06
C PHE A 35 -6.17 -9.39 11.45
N THR A 36 -5.30 -8.76 12.23
CA THR A 36 -5.05 -9.14 13.62
C THR A 36 -5.49 -8.00 14.54
N ARG A 37 -6.41 -8.31 15.47
CA ARG A 37 -6.82 -7.37 16.51
C ARG A 37 -5.84 -7.47 17.67
N GLU A 38 -5.17 -6.35 17.97
CA GLU A 38 -4.38 -6.16 19.18
C GLU A 38 -5.21 -5.38 20.22
N ALA A 39 -4.66 -5.18 21.43
CA ALA A 39 -5.38 -4.55 22.53
C ALA A 39 -5.88 -3.12 22.21
N SER A 40 -5.13 -2.36 21.43
CA SER A 40 -5.43 -0.98 21.05
C SER A 40 -5.16 -0.68 19.56
N ALA A 41 -5.19 -1.72 18.72
CA ALA A 41 -4.93 -1.56 17.30
C ALA A 41 -5.54 -2.69 16.45
N VAL A 42 -5.69 -2.43 15.17
CA VAL A 42 -5.91 -3.43 14.12
C VAL A 42 -4.69 -3.44 13.21
N VAL A 43 -4.20 -4.64 12.90
CA VAL A 43 -3.05 -4.84 12.02
C VAL A 43 -3.50 -5.55 10.74
N PRO A 44 -3.85 -4.81 9.67
CA PRO A 44 -3.88 -5.37 8.33
C PRO A 44 -2.48 -5.81 7.89
N ALA A 45 -2.39 -7.01 7.34
CA ALA A 45 -1.18 -7.56 6.75
C ALA A 45 -1.52 -8.29 5.45
N VAL A 46 -0.74 -8.04 4.41
CA VAL A 46 -0.85 -8.69 3.11
C VAL A 46 0.43 -9.44 2.84
N TRP A 47 0.29 -10.72 2.49
CA TRP A 47 1.38 -11.56 2.05
C TRP A 47 1.36 -11.70 0.55
N ASP A 48 2.53 -11.61 -0.05
CA ASP A 48 2.79 -11.97 -1.44
C ASP A 48 4.04 -12.85 -1.54
N SER A 49 4.13 -13.63 -2.61
CA SER A 49 5.22 -14.59 -2.80
C SER A 49 6.51 -13.97 -3.32
N SER A 50 6.55 -12.66 -3.59
CA SER A 50 7.71 -11.96 -4.12
C SER A 50 8.63 -11.51 -2.99
N ASP A 51 9.93 -11.67 -3.20
CA ASP A 51 10.96 -11.12 -2.30
C ASP A 51 11.26 -9.64 -2.60
N ALA A 52 10.63 -9.06 -3.63
CA ALA A 52 10.79 -7.65 -3.97
C ALA A 52 10.28 -6.75 -2.83
N MET A 53 11.14 -5.90 -2.28
CA MET A 53 10.75 -5.00 -1.20
C MET A 53 9.84 -3.86 -1.71
N PRO A 54 8.82 -3.45 -0.92
CA PRO A 54 8.04 -2.26 -1.24
C PRO A 54 8.95 -1.03 -1.26
N VAL A 55 8.94 -0.26 -2.34
CA VAL A 55 9.73 0.97 -2.47
C VAL A 55 8.84 2.18 -2.26
N VAL A 56 9.10 2.91 -1.18
CA VAL A 56 8.43 4.20 -0.94
C VAL A 56 8.95 5.20 -1.97
N ARG A 57 8.06 5.68 -2.85
CA ARG A 57 8.37 6.82 -3.70
C ARG A 57 8.07 8.11 -2.94
N PRO A 58 9.04 9.03 -2.76
CA PRO A 58 8.76 10.30 -2.13
C PRO A 58 7.72 11.05 -2.96
N VAL A 59 6.75 11.65 -2.27
CA VAL A 59 5.84 12.61 -2.89
C VAL A 59 6.67 13.83 -3.25
N VAL A 60 6.91 14.03 -4.54
CA VAL A 60 7.47 15.28 -5.04
C VAL A 60 6.32 16.28 -5.09
N GLU A 61 6.46 17.41 -4.39
CA GLU A 61 5.54 18.54 -4.58
C GLU A 61 5.64 18.99 -6.03
N LEU A 62 4.58 18.71 -6.80
CA LEU A 62 4.44 19.23 -8.15
C LEU A 62 4.33 20.75 -8.04
N ALA A 63 5.31 21.47 -8.59
CA ALA A 63 5.16 22.90 -8.78
C ALA A 63 4.10 23.13 -9.87
N LEU A 64 3.41 24.28 -9.84
CA LEU A 64 2.47 24.66 -10.91
C LEU A 64 3.11 24.65 -12.31
N ASP A 65 4.43 24.87 -12.38
CA ASP A 65 5.21 24.83 -13.62
C ASP A 65 5.46 23.39 -14.14
N ASP A 66 5.27 22.38 -13.29
CA ASP A 66 5.39 20.95 -13.65
C ASP A 66 4.09 20.40 -14.26
N VAL A 67 2.98 21.14 -14.16
CA VAL A 67 1.66 20.73 -14.68
C VAL A 67 1.52 21.17 -16.14
N VAL A 68 2.09 20.37 -17.04
CA VAL A 68 1.88 20.51 -18.49
C VAL A 68 0.65 19.70 -18.94
N PRO A 69 -0.17 20.21 -19.88
CA PRO A 69 -1.27 19.44 -20.45
C PRO A 69 -0.76 18.19 -21.15
N ASP A 70 -0.95 17.04 -20.52
CA ASP A 70 -0.59 15.76 -21.09
C ASP A 70 -1.79 15.17 -21.85
N ALA A 71 -1.74 15.27 -23.18
CA ALA A 71 -2.74 14.70 -24.07
C ALA A 71 -2.77 13.16 -24.03
N GLN A 72 -1.76 12.51 -23.44
CA GLN A 72 -1.66 11.07 -23.26
C GLN A 72 -2.06 10.61 -21.85
N ALA A 73 -2.45 11.51 -20.94
CA ALA A 73 -2.85 11.15 -19.58
C ALA A 73 -4.07 10.21 -19.51
N LEU A 74 -4.85 10.12 -20.59
CA LEU A 74 -5.99 9.19 -20.71
C LEU A 74 -5.60 7.83 -21.31
N ASP A 75 -4.36 7.67 -21.77
CA ASP A 75 -3.84 6.39 -22.26
C ASP A 75 -3.48 5.50 -21.07
N ALA A 76 -4.07 4.31 -21.00
CA ALA A 76 -3.89 3.40 -19.88
C ALA A 76 -2.45 2.86 -19.77
N GLU A 77 -1.66 2.95 -20.84
CA GLU A 77 -0.24 2.60 -20.85
C GLU A 77 0.68 3.77 -20.45
N HIS A 78 0.14 5.00 -20.39
CA HIS A 78 0.89 6.19 -19.99
C HIS A 78 0.91 6.32 -18.47
N ASN A 79 2.08 6.08 -17.87
CA ASN A 79 2.31 6.41 -16.47
C ASN A 79 2.66 7.89 -16.37
N ASP A 80 1.68 8.73 -16.06
CA ASP A 80 1.80 10.18 -15.87
C ASP A 80 2.69 10.58 -14.66
N GLY A 81 3.32 9.61 -13.99
CA GLY A 81 4.20 9.84 -12.86
C GLY A 81 3.47 10.19 -11.56
N THR A 82 2.13 10.27 -11.58
CA THR A 82 1.31 10.51 -10.39
C THR A 82 1.15 9.26 -9.52
N GLY A 83 1.59 8.08 -9.98
CA GLY A 83 1.57 6.84 -9.20
C GLY A 83 2.63 6.78 -8.10
N GLY A 84 2.30 6.16 -6.95
CA GLY A 84 3.27 5.95 -5.84
C GLY A 84 2.80 6.41 -4.46
N TRP A 85 1.59 6.92 -4.35
CA TRP A 85 1.00 7.40 -3.09
C TRP A 85 0.66 6.29 -2.10
N GLY A 86 0.56 5.03 -2.54
CA GLY A 86 0.08 3.94 -1.69
C GLY A 86 0.88 3.74 -0.41
N LEU A 87 2.22 3.68 -0.48
CA LEU A 87 3.04 3.54 0.72
C LEU A 87 3.09 4.81 1.58
N PRO A 88 3.25 6.03 1.03
CA PRO A 88 3.08 7.26 1.80
C PRO A 88 1.74 7.35 2.55
N LEU A 89 0.65 6.94 1.91
CA LEU A 89 -0.68 6.93 2.53
C LEU A 89 -0.75 5.92 3.68
N VAL A 90 -0.23 4.69 3.47
CA VAL A 90 -0.12 3.67 4.52
C VAL A 90 0.70 4.19 5.70
N GLN A 91 1.80 4.91 5.47
CA GLN A 91 2.62 5.52 6.51
C GLN A 91 1.88 6.62 7.27
N ALA A 92 1.13 7.48 6.56
CA ALA A 92 0.39 8.58 7.17
C ALA A 92 -0.77 8.12 8.05
N LEU A 93 -1.43 7.03 7.69
CA LEU A 93 -2.61 6.49 8.39
C LEU A 93 -2.26 5.45 9.47
N SER A 94 -1.02 4.97 9.51
CA SER A 94 -0.58 3.96 10.47
C SER A 94 0.28 4.54 11.58
N SER A 95 0.16 3.95 12.78
CA SER A 95 1.07 4.22 13.90
C SER A 95 2.45 3.57 13.69
N CYS A 96 2.49 2.44 12.97
CA CYS A 96 3.70 1.82 12.47
C CYS A 96 3.40 0.89 11.29
N CYS A 97 4.38 0.68 10.43
CA CYS A 97 4.29 -0.27 9.32
C CYS A 97 5.63 -0.97 9.12
N GLY A 98 5.62 -2.12 8.45
CA GLY A 98 6.84 -2.87 8.21
C GLY A 98 6.68 -4.03 7.24
N VAL A 99 7.79 -4.75 7.06
CA VAL A 99 7.89 -5.93 6.21
C VAL A 99 8.52 -7.07 7.00
N SER A 100 7.92 -8.25 6.93
CA SER A 100 8.41 -9.47 7.57
C SER A 100 8.53 -10.59 6.54
N GLY A 101 9.75 -11.01 6.20
CA GLY A 101 9.99 -12.08 5.22
C GLY A 101 9.50 -13.46 5.70
N THR A 102 9.15 -14.33 4.75
CA THR A 102 8.78 -15.73 4.98
C THR A 102 9.74 -16.67 4.24
N LYS A 103 10.09 -17.79 4.85
CA LYS A 103 10.87 -18.85 4.18
C LYS A 103 9.94 -19.81 3.44
N PRO A 104 10.31 -20.32 2.24
CA PRO A 104 11.54 -20.02 1.50
C PRO A 104 11.50 -18.70 0.72
N HIS A 105 10.31 -18.22 0.34
CA HIS A 105 10.09 -16.96 -0.37
C HIS A 105 8.84 -16.25 0.14
N GLY A 106 8.74 -14.96 -0.16
CA GLY A 106 7.61 -14.12 0.12
C GLY A 106 7.78 -13.26 1.37
N LYS A 107 6.83 -12.35 1.58
CA LYS A 107 6.88 -11.37 2.65
C LYS A 107 5.48 -10.99 3.09
N TRP A 108 5.33 -10.63 4.35
CA TRP A 108 4.18 -9.90 4.87
C TRP A 108 4.52 -8.42 4.88
N VAL A 109 3.74 -7.61 4.18
CA VAL A 109 3.69 -6.16 4.37
C VAL A 109 2.54 -5.86 5.31
N TRP A 110 2.77 -5.07 6.35
CA TRP A 110 1.78 -4.84 7.40
C TRP A 110 1.81 -3.40 7.90
N ALA A 111 0.68 -2.96 8.45
CA ALA A 111 0.52 -1.65 9.06
C ALA A 111 -0.37 -1.75 10.30
N LYS A 112 -0.12 -0.93 11.31
CA LYS A 112 -0.83 -0.91 12.58
C LYS A 112 -1.66 0.36 12.69
N VAL A 113 -2.97 0.20 12.79
CA VAL A 113 -3.94 1.30 12.92
C VAL A 113 -4.46 1.32 14.35
N ALA A 114 -4.27 2.43 15.06
CA ALA A 114 -4.68 2.56 16.45
C ALA A 114 -6.21 2.64 16.57
N THR A 115 -6.78 1.97 17.59
CA THR A 115 -8.22 1.95 17.88
C THR A 115 -8.61 2.92 18.98
#